data_AF-W8YDH1-F1
#
_entry.id   AF-W8YDH1-F1
#
_cell.length_a   1.000
_cell.length_b   1.000
_cell.length_c   1.000
_cell.angle_alpha   90.00
_cell.angle_beta   90.00
_cell.angle_gamma   90.00
#
_symmetry.space_group_name_H-M   'P 1'
#
loop_
_entity.id
_entity.type
_entity.pdbx_description
1 polymer ?
#
loop_
_entity_poly.entity_id
_entity_poly.type
_entity_poly.pdbx_seq_one_letter_code
_entity_poly.pdbx_strand_id
1 'polypeptide(L)'
;MGYYHSSRKTDFFMHSFLDIYEFCNTLNTVVVQGETHRLAEYADLLTKNYDETNTAMVKLTHILSKTLSKEAYESAINRNNSFVYDTTGGNTERMKREMLEAKKHGFKVVLVYVFAPLEVCLERNAKRDRSVPEDVVRAIWNEVQESWNQLKYLPIIDKTKEVNTAV
;
A
#
# COMPACT_ATOMS: atom_id res chain seq x y z
N MET A 1 -24.18 -2.69 11.17
CA MET A 1 -24.65 -3.44 9.99
C MET A 1 -24.73 -2.45 8.84
N GLY A 2 -23.76 -2.50 7.92
CA GLY A 2 -23.66 -1.52 6.84
C GLY A 2 -22.74 -2.05 5.75
N TYR A 3 -23.20 -3.09 5.04
CA TYR A 3 -22.55 -3.53 3.81
C TYR A 3 -22.98 -2.58 2.69
N TYR A 4 -22.06 -1.75 2.21
CA TYR A 4 -22.31 -0.96 1.00
C TYR A 4 -21.94 -1.82 -0.21
N HIS A 5 -22.95 -2.39 -0.87
CA HIS A 5 -22.82 -3.01 -2.18
C HIS A 5 -23.02 -1.91 -3.24
N SER A 6 -21.93 -1.37 -3.78
CA SER A 6 -22.01 -0.41 -4.90
C SER A 6 -21.76 -1.12 -6.23
N SER A 7 -22.79 -1.14 -7.08
CA SER A 7 -22.84 -1.84 -8.37
C SER A 7 -22.24 -1.04 -9.54
N ARG A 8 -21.34 -0.09 -9.31
CA ARG A 8 -20.71 0.68 -10.40
C ARG A 8 -19.20 0.79 -10.22
N LYS A 9 -18.51 0.40 -11.29
CA LYS A 9 -17.06 0.48 -11.49
C LYS A 9 -16.60 1.93 -11.49
N THR A 10 -16.28 2.45 -10.31
CA THR A 10 -15.33 3.55 -10.02
C THR A 10 -15.77 4.11 -8.67
N ASP A 11 -14.90 4.06 -7.67
CA ASP A 11 -14.59 5.22 -6.85
C ASP A 11 -13.29 4.96 -6.07
N PHE A 12 -12.47 6.01 -6.04
CA PHE A 12 -11.17 6.14 -5.40
C PHE A 12 -11.35 6.45 -3.91
N PHE A 13 -10.60 5.81 -3.00
CA PHE A 13 -9.97 6.49 -1.86
C PHE A 13 -8.94 5.59 -1.13
N MET A 14 -7.97 6.27 -0.54
CA MET A 14 -6.81 5.77 0.22
C MET A 14 -7.29 5.16 1.54
N HIS A 15 -7.02 3.87 1.78
CA HIS A 15 -7.47 3.19 2.99
C HIS A 15 -6.33 2.92 3.97
N SER A 16 -6.52 3.42 5.18
CA SER A 16 -5.66 3.26 6.34
C SER A 16 -5.53 1.79 6.76
N PHE A 17 -4.46 1.47 7.48
CA PHE A 17 -4.06 0.15 7.99
C PHE A 17 -5.19 -0.70 8.62
N LEU A 18 -6.29 -0.08 9.07
CA LEU A 18 -7.46 -0.73 9.65
C LEU A 18 -8.36 -1.46 8.62
N ASP A 19 -8.46 -0.97 7.38
CA ASP A 19 -9.37 -1.56 6.38
C ASP A 19 -8.78 -2.82 5.71
N ILE A 20 -7.44 -2.92 5.66
CA ILE A 20 -6.73 -4.15 5.26
C ILE A 20 -7.04 -5.28 6.27
N TYR A 21 -7.21 -4.90 7.54
CA TYR A 21 -7.43 -5.82 8.65
C TYR A 21 -8.79 -6.51 8.60
N GLU A 22 -9.87 -5.78 8.27
CA GLU A 22 -11.20 -6.37 8.12
C GLU A 22 -11.32 -7.29 6.88
N PHE A 23 -10.49 -7.10 5.85
CA PHE A 23 -10.48 -7.92 4.64
C PHE A 23 -9.70 -9.24 4.81
N CYS A 24 -8.66 -9.25 5.66
CA CYS A 24 -7.79 -10.40 5.94
C CYS A 24 -8.35 -11.33 7.03
N ASN A 25 -9.63 -11.72 6.93
CA ASN A 25 -10.18 -12.75 7.82
C ASN A 25 -9.89 -14.15 7.25
N THR A 26 -8.63 -14.59 7.31
CA THR A 26 -8.23 -15.96 6.92
C THR A 26 -7.16 -16.53 7.86
N LEU A 27 -7.30 -17.83 8.12
CA LEU A 27 -6.59 -18.82 8.97
C LEU A 27 -5.04 -18.78 9.05
N ASN A 28 -4.37 -17.69 8.67
CA ASN A 28 -2.91 -17.60 8.57
C ASN A 28 -2.25 -17.33 9.92
N THR A 29 -1.06 -17.91 10.12
CA THR A 29 -0.27 -17.81 11.36
C THR A 29 1.12 -17.25 11.11
N VAL A 30 1.65 -16.47 12.06
CA VAL A 30 3.01 -15.92 12.07
C VAL A 30 3.78 -16.43 13.28
N VAL A 31 5.07 -16.74 13.11
CA VAL A 31 5.96 -17.18 14.20
C VAL A 31 6.79 -16.01 14.70
N VAL A 32 6.68 -15.70 16.00
CA VAL A 32 7.34 -14.56 16.64
C VAL A 32 7.98 -15.05 17.92
N GLN A 33 9.31 -14.88 18.04
CA GLN A 33 10.09 -15.35 19.20
C GLN A 33 9.89 -16.85 19.52
N GLY A 34 9.50 -17.66 18.53
CA GLY A 34 9.24 -19.10 18.69
C GLY A 34 7.78 -19.47 18.95
N GLU A 35 6.89 -18.48 19.11
CA GLU A 35 5.46 -18.71 19.30
C GLU A 35 4.67 -18.48 18.01
N THR A 36 3.70 -19.35 17.73
CA THR A 36 2.83 -19.25 16.56
C THR A 36 1.55 -18.50 16.94
N HIS A 37 1.30 -17.37 16.31
CA HIS A 37 0.13 -16.52 16.54
C HIS A 37 -0.71 -16.42 15.27
N ARG A 38 -2.04 -16.28 15.38
CA ARG A 38 -2.83 -15.90 14.19
C ARG A 38 -2.44 -14.49 13.77
N LEU A 39 -2.35 -14.25 12.46
CA LEU A 39 -1.91 -12.96 11.94
C LEU A 39 -2.78 -11.81 12.44
N ALA A 40 -4.10 -12.03 12.51
CA ALA A 40 -5.09 -11.09 13.03
C ALA A 40 -4.95 -10.82 14.54
N GLU A 41 -4.62 -11.84 15.34
CA GLU A 41 -4.38 -11.65 16.78
C GLU A 41 -3.05 -10.93 17.01
N TYR A 42 -2.05 -11.22 16.18
CA TYR A 42 -0.72 -10.66 16.31
C TYR A 42 -0.65 -9.17 15.95
N ALA A 43 -1.29 -8.69 14.88
CA ALA A 43 -1.29 -7.23 14.66
C ALA A 43 -2.22 -6.48 15.62
N ASP A 44 -3.24 -7.12 16.21
CA ASP A 44 -4.00 -6.52 17.31
C ASP A 44 -3.10 -6.30 18.53
N LEU A 45 -2.27 -7.30 18.87
CA LEU A 45 -1.28 -7.21 19.94
C LEU A 45 -0.23 -6.13 19.66
N LEU A 46 0.29 -6.07 18.43
CA LEU A 46 1.24 -5.03 18.05
C LEU A 46 0.60 -3.64 18.10
N THR A 47 -0.65 -3.49 17.68
CA THR A 47 -1.34 -2.19 17.69
C THR A 47 -1.57 -1.71 19.11
N LYS A 48 -2.00 -2.61 20.02
CA LYS A 48 -2.26 -2.27 21.43
C LYS A 48 -0.99 -1.92 22.19
N ASN A 49 0.13 -2.53 21.83
CA ASN A 49 1.41 -2.39 22.54
C ASN A 49 2.47 -1.67 21.70
N TYR A 50 2.06 -0.89 20.69
CA TYR A 50 3.01 -0.25 19.78
C TYR A 50 3.82 0.81 20.51
N ASP A 51 5.14 0.64 20.50
CA ASP A 51 6.11 1.61 20.97
C ASP A 51 7.05 1.98 19.82
N GLU A 52 6.95 3.23 19.37
CA GLU A 52 7.77 3.77 18.27
C GLU A 52 9.25 3.89 18.64
N THR A 53 9.58 3.95 19.93
CA THR A 53 10.98 3.96 20.41
C THR A 53 11.61 2.57 20.36
N ASN A 54 10.77 1.52 20.36
CA ASN A 54 11.21 0.14 20.27
C ASN A 54 11.49 -0.24 18.81
N THR A 55 12.77 -0.21 18.43
CA THR A 55 13.23 -0.53 17.07
C THR A 55 12.81 -1.92 16.60
N ALA A 56 12.70 -2.91 17.51
CA ALA A 56 12.25 -4.25 17.14
C ALA A 56 10.78 -4.27 16.76
N MET A 57 9.92 -3.57 17.52
CA MET A 57 8.49 -3.42 17.20
C MET A 57 8.29 -2.68 15.89
N VAL A 58 9.02 -1.59 15.65
CA VAL A 58 8.96 -0.86 14.37
C VAL A 58 9.33 -1.77 13.19
N LYS A 59 10.41 -2.56 13.31
CA LYS A 59 10.81 -3.53 12.29
C LYS A 59 9.75 -4.60 12.07
N LEU A 60 9.16 -5.13 13.14
CA LEU A 60 8.10 -6.14 13.08
C LEU A 60 6.84 -5.60 12.42
N THR A 61 6.39 -4.39 12.78
CA THR A 61 5.24 -3.71 12.16
C THR A 61 5.46 -3.54 10.66
N HIS A 62 6.66 -3.16 10.24
CA HIS A 62 7.00 -3.04 8.82
C HIS A 62 6.96 -4.38 8.07
N ILE A 63 7.48 -5.46 8.67
CA ILE A 63 7.40 -6.81 8.08
C ILE A 63 5.94 -7.26 7.98
N LEU A 64 5.18 -7.09 9.06
CA LEU A 64 3.78 -7.48 9.12
C LEU A 64 2.91 -6.72 8.11
N SER A 65 3.12 -5.41 7.98
CA SER A 65 2.46 -4.59 6.96
C SER A 65 2.67 -5.15 5.55
N LYS A 66 3.92 -5.55 5.23
CA LYS A 66 4.25 -6.13 3.92
C LYS A 66 3.60 -7.48 3.71
N THR A 67 3.58 -8.33 4.73
CA THR A 67 2.93 -9.64 4.68
C THR A 67 1.43 -9.50 4.46
N LEU A 68 0.76 -8.68 5.27
CA LEU A 68 -0.68 -8.42 5.16
C LEU A 68 -1.06 -7.82 3.79
N SER A 69 -0.27 -6.86 3.30
CA SER A 69 -0.52 -6.26 1.98
C SER A 69 -0.43 -7.30 0.86
N LYS A 70 0.55 -8.21 0.94
CA LYS A 70 0.72 -9.30 -0.02
C LYS A 70 -0.45 -10.29 0.04
N GLU A 71 -0.87 -10.68 1.23
CA GLU A 71 -2.01 -11.59 1.42
C GLU A 71 -3.33 -10.98 0.92
N ALA A 72 -3.55 -9.70 1.20
CA ALA A 72 -4.72 -8.98 0.70
C ALA A 72 -4.74 -8.95 -0.83
N TYR A 73 -3.59 -8.70 -1.46
CA TYR A 73 -3.42 -8.78 -2.91
C TYR A 73 -3.73 -10.18 -3.45
N GLU A 74 -3.12 -11.23 -2.90
CA GLU A 74 -3.35 -12.62 -3.34
C GLU A 74 -4.83 -13.04 -3.18
N SER A 75 -5.45 -12.66 -2.06
CA SER A 75 -6.88 -12.90 -1.81
C SER A 75 -7.76 -12.17 -2.82
N ALA A 76 -7.45 -10.91 -3.14
CA ALA A 76 -8.21 -10.13 -4.13
C ALA A 76 -8.11 -10.74 -5.54
N ILE A 77 -6.90 -11.17 -5.94
CA ILE A 77 -6.66 -11.87 -7.21
C ILE A 77 -7.46 -13.18 -7.27
N ASN A 78 -7.34 -14.02 -6.23
CA ASN A 78 -8.01 -15.33 -6.18
C ASN A 78 -9.54 -15.22 -6.17
N ARG A 79 -10.09 -14.18 -5.54
CA ARG A 79 -11.54 -13.92 -5.48
C ARG A 79 -12.06 -13.12 -6.67
N ASN A 80 -11.20 -12.70 -7.60
CA ASN A 80 -11.52 -11.83 -8.73
C ASN A 80 -12.17 -10.50 -8.30
N ASN A 81 -11.78 -9.97 -7.14
CA ASN A 81 -12.28 -8.71 -6.61
C ASN A 81 -11.41 -7.55 -7.09
N SER A 82 -12.03 -6.46 -7.54
CA SER A 82 -11.28 -5.24 -7.85
C SER A 82 -10.68 -4.65 -6.57
N PHE A 83 -9.45 -4.15 -6.65
CA PHE A 83 -8.72 -3.58 -5.52
C PHE A 83 -7.89 -2.38 -5.96
N VAL A 84 -7.51 -1.55 -4.99
CA VAL A 84 -6.53 -0.47 -5.15
C VAL A 84 -5.31 -0.86 -4.35
N TYR A 85 -4.13 -0.69 -4.94
CA TYR A 85 -2.87 -1.04 -4.28
C TYR A 85 -2.05 0.21 -4.06
N ASP A 86 -2.08 0.70 -2.82
CA ASP A 86 -1.30 1.85 -2.38
C ASP A 86 0.14 1.41 -2.10
N THR A 87 1.08 1.94 -2.87
CA THR A 87 2.50 1.61 -2.78
C THR A 87 3.30 2.89 -2.84
N THR A 88 4.41 2.95 -2.13
CA THR A 88 5.34 4.09 -2.14
C THR A 88 6.02 4.32 -3.49
N GLY A 89 5.75 3.48 -4.50
CA GLY A 89 6.33 3.57 -5.84
C GLY A 89 7.79 3.11 -5.93
N GLY A 90 8.47 2.83 -4.82
CA GLY A 90 9.92 2.62 -4.80
C GLY A 90 10.47 1.27 -5.30
N ASN A 91 9.61 0.34 -5.72
CA ASN A 91 10.08 -0.94 -6.26
C ASN A 91 9.33 -1.28 -7.54
N THR A 92 9.81 -0.68 -8.65
CA THR A 92 9.20 -0.84 -9.97
C THR A 92 9.21 -2.29 -10.44
N GLU A 93 10.23 -3.07 -10.11
CA GLU A 93 10.31 -4.50 -10.45
C GLU A 93 9.24 -5.34 -9.72
N ARG A 94 9.00 -5.05 -8.43
CA ARG A 94 7.89 -5.66 -7.69
C ARG A 94 6.56 -5.31 -8.34
N MET A 95 6.34 -4.02 -8.64
CA MET A 95 5.10 -3.54 -9.26
C MET A 95 4.87 -4.19 -10.63
N LYS A 96 5.90 -4.32 -11.47
CA LYS A 96 5.80 -5.00 -12.77
C LYS A 96 5.36 -6.45 -12.62
N ARG A 97 5.93 -7.17 -11.64
CA ARG A 97 5.55 -8.57 -11.37
C ARG A 97 4.10 -8.70 -10.91
N GLU A 98 3.68 -7.87 -9.96
CA GLU A 98 2.30 -7.85 -9.44
C GLU A 98 1.30 -7.46 -10.56
N MET A 99 1.61 -6.44 -11.36
CA MET A 99 0.78 -6.07 -12.52
C MET A 99 0.69 -7.20 -13.54
N LEU A 100 1.79 -7.87 -13.86
CA LEU A 100 1.80 -8.99 -14.81
C LEU A 100 0.96 -10.16 -14.29
N GLU A 101 1.05 -10.48 -13.00
CA GLU A 101 0.23 -11.51 -12.37
C GLU A 101 -1.25 -11.14 -12.39
N ALA A 102 -1.61 -9.90 -12.07
CA ALA A 102 -2.98 -9.42 -12.19
C ALA A 102 -3.50 -9.54 -13.64
N LYS A 103 -2.69 -9.17 -14.65
CA LYS A 103 -3.04 -9.34 -16.06
C LYS A 103 -3.27 -10.81 -16.43
N LYS A 104 -2.46 -11.74 -15.92
CA LYS A 104 -2.64 -13.19 -16.14
C LYS A 104 -3.98 -13.69 -15.59
N HIS A 105 -4.49 -13.09 -14.53
CA HIS A 105 -5.81 -13.38 -13.95
C HIS A 105 -6.95 -12.60 -14.61
N GLY A 106 -6.70 -11.89 -15.71
CA GLY A 106 -7.72 -11.18 -16.49
C GLY A 106 -8.09 -9.79 -15.98
N PHE A 107 -7.35 -9.25 -15.01
CA PHE A 107 -7.58 -7.90 -14.52
C PHE A 107 -7.17 -6.84 -15.54
N LYS A 108 -7.81 -5.67 -15.44
CA LYS A 108 -7.31 -4.44 -16.07
C LYS A 108 -6.43 -3.70 -15.07
N VAL A 109 -5.27 -3.26 -15.53
CA VAL A 109 -4.30 -2.53 -14.72
C VAL A 109 -4.42 -1.05 -15.05
N VAL A 110 -4.77 -0.25 -14.03
CA VAL A 110 -4.80 1.21 -14.13
C VAL A 110 -3.68 1.75 -13.25
N LEU A 111 -2.73 2.45 -13.85
CA LEU A 111 -1.66 3.13 -13.11
C LEU A 111 -2.09 4.54 -12.75
N VAL A 112 -2.16 4.83 -11.46
CA VAL A 112 -2.52 6.14 -10.93
C VAL A 112 -1.27 6.81 -10.40
N TYR A 113 -1.03 8.03 -10.86
CA TYR A 113 0.08 8.87 -10.42
C TYR A 113 -0.46 10.10 -9.70
N VAL A 114 -0.17 10.17 -8.41
CA VAL A 114 -0.57 11.29 -7.55
C VAL A 114 0.65 12.21 -7.39
N PHE A 115 0.54 13.43 -7.88
CA PHE A 115 1.63 14.39 -7.94
C PHE A 115 1.35 15.62 -7.08
N ALA A 116 2.41 16.13 -6.46
CA ALA A 116 2.51 17.48 -5.94
C ALA A 116 3.96 17.99 -6.12
N PRO A 117 4.17 19.31 -6.29
CA PRO A 117 5.49 19.91 -6.26
C PRO A 117 6.24 19.55 -4.97
N LEU A 118 7.56 19.43 -5.05
CA LEU A 118 8.40 19.05 -3.92
C LEU A 118 8.23 20.01 -2.73
N GLU A 119 8.07 21.30 -3.02
CA GLU A 119 7.85 22.36 -2.03
C GLU A 119 6.56 22.13 -1.24
N VAL A 120 5.49 21.73 -1.93
CA VAL A 120 4.20 21.40 -1.30
C VAL A 120 4.32 20.14 -0.45
N CYS A 121 5.07 19.13 -0.90
CA CYS A 121 5.33 17.92 -0.11
C CYS A 121 6.12 18.22 1.16
N LEU A 122 7.14 19.08 1.08
CA LEU A 122 7.94 19.51 2.23
C LEU A 122 7.09 20.31 3.22
N GLU A 123 6.29 21.26 2.73
CA GLU A 123 5.38 22.06 3.56
C GLU A 123 4.37 21.17 4.29
N ARG A 124 3.75 20.21 3.58
CA ARG A 124 2.81 19.25 4.18
C ARG A 124 3.49 18.36 5.20
N ASN A 125 4.70 17.87 4.92
CA ASN A 125 5.46 17.05 5.87
C ASN A 125 5.80 17.81 7.15
N ALA A 126 6.19 19.08 7.05
CA ALA A 126 6.48 19.94 8.21
C ALA A 126 5.24 20.22 9.08
N LYS A 127 4.03 20.14 8.50
CA LYS A 127 2.76 20.35 9.20
C LYS A 127 2.17 19.07 9.83
N ARG A 128 2.77 17.89 9.61
CA ARG A 128 2.26 16.61 10.15
C ARG A 128 2.73 16.43 11.60
N ASP A 129 1.88 15.81 12.42
CA ASP A 129 2.21 15.41 13.80
C ASP A 129 3.47 14.53 13.88
N ARG A 130 3.70 13.73 12.83
CA ARG A 130 4.93 12.96 12.61
C ARG A 130 5.55 13.39 11.28
N SER A 131 6.64 14.13 11.36
CA SER A 131 7.45 14.57 10.22
C SER A 131 8.61 13.62 9.97
N VAL A 132 8.93 13.36 8.71
CA VAL A 132 10.20 12.70 8.34
C VAL A 132 11.26 13.76 7.97
N PRO A 133 12.56 13.44 8.04
CA PRO A 133 13.62 14.33 7.59
C PRO A 133 13.44 14.78 6.13
N GLU A 134 13.81 16.03 5.80
CA GLU A 134 13.60 16.59 4.46
C GLU A 134 14.33 15.83 3.35
N ASP A 135 15.53 15.33 3.63
CA ASP A 135 16.31 14.50 2.72
C ASP A 135 15.56 13.22 2.34
N VAL A 136 14.86 12.61 3.31
CA VAL A 136 13.99 11.45 3.08
C VAL A 136 12.79 11.83 2.21
N VAL A 137 12.15 12.98 2.44
CA VAL A 137 11.05 13.46 1.59
C VAL A 137 11.52 13.65 0.15
N ARG A 138 12.68 14.29 -0.05
CA ARG A 138 13.27 14.52 -1.37
C ARG A 138 13.60 13.20 -2.07
N ALA A 139 14.16 12.24 -1.34
CA ALA A 139 14.49 10.92 -1.88
C ALA A 139 13.22 10.20 -2.38
N ILE A 140 12.18 10.13 -1.54
CA ILE A 140 10.90 9.49 -1.91
C ILE A 140 10.25 10.21 -3.10
N TRP A 141 10.26 11.55 -3.10
CA TRP A 141 9.69 12.32 -4.20
C TRP A 141 10.37 12.01 -5.53
N ASN A 142 11.72 12.00 -5.56
CA ASN A 142 12.49 11.66 -6.75
C ASN A 142 12.23 10.23 -7.21
N GLU A 143 12.22 9.28 -6.28
CA GLU A 143 11.95 7.87 -6.54
C GLU A 143 10.57 7.67 -7.20
N VAL A 144 9.55 8.35 -6.70
CA VAL A 144 8.21 8.33 -7.31
C VAL A 144 8.21 8.89 -8.74
N GLN A 145 8.95 9.98 -9.00
CA GLN A 145 9.08 10.53 -10.37
C GLN A 145 9.73 9.52 -11.31
N GLU A 146 10.81 8.88 -10.86
CA GLU A 146 11.53 7.89 -11.63
C GLU A 146 10.64 6.68 -11.95
N SER A 147 9.94 6.17 -10.94
CA SER A 147 9.01 5.06 -11.09
C SER A 147 7.89 5.36 -12.07
N TRP A 148 7.31 6.57 -12.01
CA TRP A 148 6.32 6.99 -13.00
C TRP A 148 6.87 6.96 -14.42
N ASN A 149 8.07 7.51 -14.64
CA ASN A 149 8.71 7.55 -15.95
C ASN A 149 9.03 6.16 -16.50
N GLN A 150 9.43 5.22 -15.63
CA GLN A 150 9.70 3.83 -16.02
C GLN A 150 8.42 3.05 -16.35
N LEU A 151 7.30 3.36 -15.69
CA LEU A 151 6.09 2.54 -15.76
C LEU A 151 5.05 3.06 -16.77
N LYS A 152 4.87 4.38 -16.93
CA LYS A 152 3.70 4.98 -17.60
C LYS A 152 3.41 4.55 -19.05
N TYR A 153 4.40 4.01 -19.76
CA TYR A 153 4.25 3.54 -21.15
C TYR A 153 4.34 2.02 -21.30
N LEU A 154 4.37 1.27 -20.20
CA LEU A 154 4.46 -0.19 -20.29
C LEU A 154 3.17 -0.77 -20.90
N PRO A 155 3.26 -1.70 -21.86
CA PRO A 155 2.09 -2.31 -22.51
C PRO A 155 1.16 -3.07 -21.57
N ILE A 156 1.65 -3.47 -20.39
CA ILE A 156 0.87 -4.16 -19.36
C ILE A 156 -0.16 -3.24 -18.68
N ILE A 157 -0.02 -1.91 -18.82
CA ILE A 157 -0.93 -0.92 -18.24
C ILE A 157 -2.02 -0.58 -19.26
N ASP A 158 -3.27 -0.81 -18.88
CA ASP A 158 -4.42 -0.53 -19.75
C ASP A 158 -4.79 0.96 -19.77
N LYS A 159 -4.54 1.66 -18.67
CA LYS A 159 -4.83 3.10 -18.53
C LYS A 159 -3.92 3.76 -17.53
N THR A 160 -3.51 4.99 -17.82
CA THR A 160 -2.82 5.86 -16.88
C THR A 160 -3.74 7.00 -16.43
N LYS A 161 -3.59 7.44 -15.19
CA LYS A 161 -4.29 8.61 -14.64
C LYS A 161 -3.35 9.43 -13.79
N GLU A 162 -3.15 10.68 -14.17
CA GLU A 162 -2.44 11.66 -13.36
C GLU A 162 -3.43 12.48 -12.52
N VAL A 163 -3.07 12.72 -11.27
CA VAL A 163 -3.84 13.48 -10.29
C VAL A 163 -2.91 14.47 -9.61
N ASN A 164 -3.06 15.76 -9.95
CA ASN A 164 -2.34 16.83 -9.28
C ASN A 164 -3.08 17.22 -7.99
N THR A 165 -2.37 17.22 -6.88
CA THR A 165 -2.90 17.52 -5.55
C THR A 165 -2.35 18.82 -4.96
N ALA A 166 -1.71 19.67 -5.76
CA ALA A 166 -1.14 20.96 -5.35
C ALA A 166 -2.18 22.07 -5.07
N VAL A 167 -3.41 21.68 -4.74
CA VAL A 167 -4.51 22.55 -4.31
C VAL A 167 -4.41 22.92 -2.84
#